data_AF-A0A0L0QV86-F1
#
_entry.id   AF-A0A0L0QV86-F1
#
_cell.length_a   1.000
_cell.length_b   1.000
_cell.length_c   1.000
_cell.angle_alpha   90.00
_cell.angle_beta   90.00
_cell.angle_gamma   90.00
#
_symmetry.space_group_name_H-M   'P 1'
#
loop_
_entity.id
_entity.type
_entity.pdbx_description
1 polymer ?
#
loop_
_entity_poly.entity_id
_entity_poly.type
_entity_poly.pdbx_seq_one_letter_code
_entity_poly.pdbx_strand_id
1 'polypeptide(L)'
;GRAIADGIADFLNLELKKGGSKPSKPAPEPKPSKKYKSVVDYMKDHKMDASFNNRKRLAEKYGIKNYRGTASQNVTLLNKLQGRFVKSTASSKPKPKSFKVGQKVTVKKSASKFATGESIASFVKGNSYKIKQVKSDRVLLDGIMSWVRKSDVY
;
A
#
# COMPACT_ATOMS: atom_id res chain seq x y z
N GLY A 1 -34.45 -27.42 43.18
CA GLY A 1 -34.41 -27.41 41.70
C GLY A 1 -32.97 -27.33 41.24
N ARG A 2 -32.61 -28.14 40.24
CA ARG A 2 -31.42 -28.12 39.36
C ARG A 2 -30.88 -26.69 39.11
N ALA A 3 -29.61 -26.38 38.87
CA ALA A 3 -28.35 -27.12 38.77
C ALA A 3 -27.23 -26.12 38.35
N ILE A 4 -26.02 -26.26 38.92
CA ILE A 4 -24.68 -26.25 38.25
C ILE A 4 -24.25 -24.93 37.55
N ALA A 5 -23.02 -24.41 37.59
CA ALA A 5 -21.77 -24.53 38.33
C ALA A 5 -20.81 -23.50 37.69
N ASP A 6 -19.71 -23.19 38.38
CA ASP A 6 -18.44 -22.61 37.88
C ASP A 6 -18.51 -21.31 37.05
N GLY A 7 -18.07 -20.16 37.56
CA GLY A 7 -16.67 -19.91 37.92
C GLY A 7 -16.03 -19.10 36.76
N ILE A 8 -15.06 -18.19 36.91
CA ILE A 8 -14.05 -17.90 37.91
C ILE A 8 -13.58 -16.46 37.59
N ALA A 9 -13.55 -15.57 38.59
CA ALA A 9 -12.43 -14.70 39.02
C ALA A 9 -11.48 -14.06 37.96
N ASP A 10 -10.82 -12.90 38.11
CA ASP A 10 -10.63 -11.88 39.16
C ASP A 10 -9.60 -10.85 38.59
N PHE A 11 -9.31 -9.83 39.40
CA PHE A 11 -7.98 -9.21 39.63
C PHE A 11 -7.54 -7.97 38.83
N LEU A 12 -7.92 -6.81 39.38
CA LEU A 12 -7.03 -5.75 39.95
C LEU A 12 -5.85 -5.18 39.12
N ASN A 13 -5.94 -3.86 38.87
CA ASN A 13 -4.92 -2.83 39.15
C ASN A 13 -3.42 -3.19 39.09
N LEU A 14 -2.64 -2.64 38.14
CA LEU A 14 -1.32 -2.05 38.45
C LEU A 14 -0.76 -1.15 37.32
N GLU A 15 -0.10 -0.09 37.78
CA GLU A 15 0.67 0.93 37.07
C GLU A 15 2.09 0.44 36.64
N LEU A 16 2.75 1.23 35.78
CA LEU A 16 4.21 1.38 35.57
C LEU A 16 5.03 0.41 34.65
N LYS A 17 5.69 1.07 33.67
CA LYS A 17 7.08 0.91 33.14
C LYS A 17 7.54 -0.35 32.36
N LYS A 18 7.97 -0.06 31.12
CA LYS A 18 9.22 -0.45 30.41
C LYS A 18 9.54 -1.95 30.17
N GLY A 19 9.59 -2.34 28.88
CA GLY A 19 10.56 -3.30 28.32
C GLY A 19 10.03 -4.61 27.68
N GLY A 20 10.38 -4.84 26.40
CA GLY A 20 10.75 -6.16 25.88
C GLY A 20 9.69 -7.15 25.33
N SER A 21 9.69 -7.31 23.99
CA SER A 21 9.56 -8.58 23.23
C SER A 21 8.23 -9.38 23.13
N LYS A 22 7.77 -9.53 21.88
CA LYS A 22 6.61 -10.26 21.27
C LYS A 22 6.78 -11.82 21.34
N PRO A 23 5.74 -12.71 21.41
CA PRO A 23 4.86 -13.05 20.25
C PRO A 23 3.39 -13.53 20.42
N SER A 24 2.60 -13.24 19.35
CA SER A 24 1.46 -13.99 18.72
C SER A 24 0.07 -14.24 19.36
N LYS A 25 -0.87 -13.29 19.13
CA LYS A 25 -2.26 -13.34 18.57
C LYS A 25 -3.28 -14.43 19.03
N PRO A 26 -4.52 -14.02 19.39
CA PRO A 26 -5.70 -14.23 18.51
C PRO A 26 -6.29 -12.93 17.94
N ALA A 27 -6.90 -13.01 16.74
CA ALA A 27 -7.45 -11.88 16.00
C ALA A 27 -8.80 -11.43 16.58
N PRO A 28 -9.05 -10.13 16.82
CA PRO A 28 -10.40 -9.64 17.01
C PRO A 28 -11.11 -9.54 15.66
N GLU A 29 -12.27 -10.20 15.56
CA GLU A 29 -13.21 -10.15 14.43
C GLU A 29 -13.72 -8.72 14.14
N PRO A 30 -14.14 -8.45 12.88
CA PRO A 30 -14.43 -7.10 12.41
C PRO A 30 -15.72 -6.53 13.02
N LYS A 31 -15.56 -5.51 13.86
CA LYS A 31 -16.66 -4.63 14.30
C LYS A 31 -17.34 -4.01 13.07
N PRO A 32 -18.67 -3.78 13.08
CA PRO A 32 -19.39 -3.15 11.99
C PRO A 32 -18.69 -1.84 11.60
N SER A 33 -18.39 -1.69 10.31
CA SER A 33 -17.59 -0.59 9.76
C SER A 33 -18.35 0.73 9.91
N LYS A 34 -18.19 1.37 11.08
CA LYS A 34 -18.69 2.73 11.33
C LYS A 34 -18.22 3.62 10.19
N LYS A 35 -19.16 4.20 9.45
CA LYS A 35 -18.87 5.17 8.40
C LYS A 35 -18.80 6.55 9.04
N TYR A 36 -17.60 7.05 9.21
CA TYR A 36 -17.36 8.36 9.79
C TYR A 36 -17.68 9.44 8.77
N LYS A 37 -18.31 10.54 9.21
CA LYS A 37 -18.64 11.70 8.37
C LYS A 37 -17.54 12.78 8.37
N SER A 38 -16.59 12.68 9.30
CA SER A 38 -15.51 13.66 9.49
C SER A 38 -14.16 13.00 9.76
N VAL A 39 -13.09 13.56 9.17
CA VAL A 39 -11.71 13.13 9.43
C VAL A 39 -11.32 13.25 10.90
N VAL A 40 -11.75 14.32 11.56
CA VAL A 40 -11.50 14.57 12.99
C VAL A 40 -12.16 13.51 13.86
N ASP A 41 -13.39 13.12 13.52
CA ASP A 41 -14.17 12.12 14.26
C ASP A 41 -13.55 10.73 14.15
N TYR A 42 -13.17 10.34 12.93
CA TYR A 42 -12.37 9.13 12.68
C TYR A 42 -11.09 9.09 13.52
N MET A 43 -10.37 10.22 13.59
CA MET A 43 -9.12 10.30 14.32
C MET A 43 -9.32 10.17 15.84
N LYS A 44 -10.31 10.86 16.41
CA LYS A 44 -10.63 10.76 17.85
C LYS A 44 -11.01 9.34 18.25
N ASP A 45 -11.84 8.68 17.45
CA ASP A 45 -12.26 7.29 17.71
C ASP A 45 -11.08 6.30 17.67
N HIS A 46 -10.09 6.57 16.80
CA HIS A 46 -8.84 5.79 16.70
C HIS A 46 -7.73 6.28 17.64
N LYS A 47 -8.02 7.19 18.58
CA LYS A 47 -7.05 7.80 19.51
C LYS A 47 -5.87 8.48 18.82
N MET A 48 -6.08 9.00 17.62
CA MET A 48 -5.11 9.80 16.87
C MET A 48 -5.32 11.30 17.13
N ASP A 49 -4.23 12.07 17.15
CA ASP A 49 -4.28 13.53 17.25
C ASP A 49 -5.05 14.14 16.06
N ALA A 50 -6.18 14.78 16.30
CA ALA A 50 -7.01 15.33 15.22
C ALA A 50 -6.55 16.71 14.71
N SER A 51 -5.36 17.16 15.14
CA SER A 51 -4.83 18.47 14.79
C SER A 51 -4.55 18.59 13.29
N PHE A 52 -4.51 19.84 12.82
CA PHE A 52 -4.21 20.16 11.43
C PHE A 52 -2.87 19.56 10.97
N ASN A 53 -1.84 19.65 11.81
CA ASN A 53 -0.50 19.14 11.50
C ASN A 53 -0.50 17.63 11.25
N ASN A 54 -1.21 16.86 12.08
CA ASN A 54 -1.31 15.42 11.88
C ASN A 54 -2.10 15.08 10.61
N ARG A 55 -3.23 15.78 10.38
CA ARG A 55 -3.99 15.63 9.13
C ARG A 55 -3.17 15.96 7.88
N LYS A 56 -2.34 17.01 7.93
CA LYS A 56 -1.43 17.39 6.84
C LYS A 56 -0.42 16.29 6.55
N ARG A 57 0.24 15.76 7.58
CA ARG A 57 1.19 14.64 7.44
C ARG A 57 0.53 13.40 6.83
N LEU A 58 -0.68 13.06 7.28
CA LEU A 58 -1.45 11.96 6.69
C LEU A 58 -1.82 12.26 5.23
N ALA A 59 -2.33 13.45 4.95
CA ALA A 59 -2.69 13.88 3.61
C ALA A 59 -1.51 13.75 2.64
N GLU A 60 -0.32 14.23 3.02
CA GLU A 60 0.92 14.07 2.23
C GLU A 60 1.28 12.60 2.04
N LYS A 61 1.19 11.79 3.09
CA LYS A 61 1.42 10.34 3.03
C LYS A 61 0.50 9.64 2.03
N TYR A 62 -0.76 10.09 1.94
CA TYR A 62 -1.77 9.57 1.02
C TYR A 62 -1.80 10.29 -0.34
N GLY A 63 -0.83 11.16 -0.64
CA GLY A 63 -0.68 11.81 -1.94
C GLY A 63 -1.60 13.02 -2.18
N ILE A 64 -2.23 13.55 -1.13
CA ILE A 64 -3.01 14.79 -1.18
C ILE A 64 -2.02 15.95 -1.05
N LYS A 65 -1.60 16.48 -2.21
CA LYS A 65 -0.67 17.62 -2.29
C LYS A 65 -1.35 18.91 -1.81
N ASN A 66 -0.55 19.83 -1.27
CA ASN A 66 -0.99 21.15 -0.81
C ASN A 66 -2.21 21.08 0.12
N TYR A 67 -2.13 20.22 1.13
CA TYR A 67 -3.20 20.08 2.11
C TYR A 67 -3.36 21.37 2.93
N ARG A 68 -4.52 22.02 2.76
CA ARG A 68 -4.94 23.26 3.43
C ARG A 68 -6.08 23.03 4.42
N GLY A 69 -6.54 21.78 4.57
CA GLY A 69 -7.60 21.43 5.51
C GLY A 69 -9.01 21.77 5.03
N THR A 70 -9.19 21.99 3.72
CA THR A 70 -10.52 22.29 3.14
C THR A 70 -11.48 21.11 3.35
N ALA A 71 -12.78 21.38 3.34
CA ALA A 71 -13.80 20.33 3.51
C ALA A 71 -13.63 19.18 2.50
N SER A 72 -13.37 19.50 1.22
CA SER A 72 -13.11 18.50 0.17
C SER A 72 -11.84 17.67 0.43
N GLN A 73 -10.76 18.31 0.92
CA GLN A 73 -9.54 17.61 1.29
C GLN A 73 -9.75 16.70 2.51
N ASN A 74 -10.57 17.13 3.47
CA ASN A 74 -10.94 16.34 4.65
C ASN A 74 -11.78 15.12 4.27
N VAL A 75 -12.73 15.28 3.35
CA VAL A 75 -13.53 14.17 2.80
C VAL A 75 -12.63 13.20 2.02
N THR A 76 -11.71 13.71 1.20
CA THR A 76 -10.74 12.88 0.46
C THR A 76 -9.85 12.08 1.41
N LEU A 77 -9.25 12.73 2.41
CA LEU A 77 -8.43 12.08 3.43
C LEU A 77 -9.24 11.04 4.21
N LEU A 78 -10.46 11.38 4.61
CA LEU A 78 -11.35 10.48 5.31
C LEU A 78 -11.65 9.22 4.50
N ASN A 79 -12.06 9.33 3.24
CA ASN A 79 -12.31 8.19 2.35
C ASN A 79 -11.08 7.28 2.20
N LYS A 80 -9.87 7.86 2.19
CA LYS A 80 -8.61 7.09 2.17
C LYS A 80 -8.37 6.34 3.48
N LEU A 81 -8.76 6.92 4.62
CA LEU A 81 -8.60 6.32 5.95
C LEU A 81 -9.63 5.22 6.24
N GLN A 82 -10.91 5.46 5.96
CA GLN A 82 -12.00 4.53 6.28
C GLN A 82 -12.20 3.44 5.21
N GLY A 83 -11.72 3.65 3.98
CA GLY A 83 -12.09 2.84 2.83
C GLY A 83 -11.19 1.66 2.49
N ARG A 84 -9.93 1.57 2.98
CA ARG A 84 -9.00 0.49 2.62
C ARG A 84 -7.62 0.66 3.26
N PHE A 85 -7.21 -0.32 4.07
CA PHE A 85 -5.78 -0.58 4.28
C PHE A 85 -5.19 -1.15 2.98
N VAL A 86 -4.74 -0.29 2.06
CA VAL A 86 -3.74 -0.69 1.05
C VAL A 86 -2.65 0.37 0.99
N LYS A 87 -1.55 0.04 1.65
CA LYS A 87 -0.16 0.33 1.25
C LYS A 87 -0.07 1.06 -0.10
N SER A 88 -0.04 2.38 -0.08
CA SER A 88 0.50 3.17 -1.17
C SER A 88 1.28 4.33 -0.60
N THR A 89 2.56 4.07 -0.42
CA THR A 89 3.61 5.07 -0.35
C THR A 89 3.56 5.89 -1.64
N ALA A 90 2.99 7.08 -1.59
CA ALA A 90 3.04 8.05 -2.68
C ALA A 90 3.77 9.34 -2.23
N SER A 91 4.96 9.14 -1.65
CA SER A 91 6.10 10.03 -1.91
C SER A 91 7.35 9.17 -1.86
N SER A 92 7.85 8.79 -3.04
CA SER A 92 9.26 8.46 -3.21
C SER A 92 9.57 8.45 -4.70
N LYS A 93 10.57 9.24 -5.08
CA LYS A 93 11.65 8.87 -6.02
C LYS A 93 11.52 7.40 -6.50
N PRO A 94 11.49 7.11 -7.82
CA PRO A 94 11.14 5.79 -8.33
C PRO A 94 11.97 4.70 -7.65
N LYS A 95 11.34 3.92 -6.77
CA LYS A 95 11.91 2.68 -6.25
C LYS A 95 12.13 1.75 -7.46
N PRO A 96 13.27 1.05 -7.56
CA PRO A 96 13.54 0.20 -8.70
C PRO A 96 12.42 -0.84 -8.80
N LYS A 97 11.71 -0.84 -9.94
CA LYS A 97 10.70 -1.85 -10.25
C LYS A 97 11.37 -3.22 -10.13
N SER A 98 10.96 -3.98 -9.11
CA SER A 98 11.48 -5.32 -8.87
C SER A 98 10.73 -6.28 -9.77
N PHE A 99 11.35 -6.62 -10.89
CA PHE A 99 10.80 -7.56 -11.85
C PHE A 99 11.13 -9.00 -11.43
N LYS A 100 10.19 -9.92 -11.62
CA LYS A 100 10.38 -11.35 -11.36
C LYS A 100 10.19 -12.17 -12.64
N VAL A 101 10.93 -13.27 -12.76
CA VAL A 101 10.68 -14.26 -13.81
C VAL A 101 9.25 -14.78 -13.68
N GLY A 102 8.54 -14.90 -14.80
CA GLY A 102 7.12 -15.25 -14.85
C GLY A 102 6.16 -14.06 -14.77
N GLN A 103 6.62 -12.88 -14.38
CA GLN A 103 5.79 -11.67 -14.35
C GLN A 103 5.42 -11.23 -15.76
N LYS A 104 4.17 -10.81 -15.99
CA LYS A 104 3.78 -10.11 -17.21
C LYS A 104 4.11 -8.63 -17.09
N VAL A 105 4.80 -8.09 -18.08
CA VAL A 105 5.13 -6.67 -18.17
C VAL A 105 4.75 -6.13 -19.53
N THR A 106 4.32 -4.87 -19.55
CA THR A 106 3.90 -4.21 -20.79
C THR A 106 5.02 -3.33 -21.30
N VAL A 107 5.35 -3.49 -22.58
CA VAL A 107 6.32 -2.62 -23.24
C VAL A 107 5.69 -1.26 -23.49
N LYS A 108 6.35 -0.19 -23.05
CA LYS A 108 5.88 1.18 -23.27
C LYS A 108 5.86 1.50 -24.76
N LYS A 109 4.85 2.27 -25.19
CA LYS A 109 4.78 2.77 -26.57
C LYS A 109 5.93 3.71 -26.95
N SER A 110 6.56 4.33 -25.94
CA SER A 110 7.74 5.18 -26.09
C SER A 110 9.05 4.41 -26.24
N ALA A 111 9.04 3.08 -26.09
CA ALA A 111 10.23 2.27 -26.22
C ALA A 111 10.63 2.19 -27.70
N SER A 112 11.85 2.62 -28.02
CA SER A 112 12.33 2.67 -29.41
C SER A 112 13.34 1.58 -29.74
N LYS A 113 14.17 1.19 -28.77
CA LYS A 113 15.27 0.24 -28.96
C LYS A 113 15.27 -0.82 -27.88
N PHE A 114 15.43 -2.08 -28.28
CA PHE A 114 15.73 -3.16 -27.36
C PHE A 114 17.09 -2.91 -26.70
N ALA A 115 17.32 -3.56 -25.57
CA ALA A 115 18.61 -3.55 -24.91
C ALA A 115 19.68 -4.32 -25.73
N THR A 116 19.29 -5.11 -26.74
CA THR A 116 20.18 -5.70 -27.76
C THR A 116 20.59 -4.71 -28.86
N GLY A 117 19.96 -3.53 -28.93
CA GLY A 117 20.25 -2.50 -29.94
C GLY A 117 19.29 -2.48 -31.12
N GLU A 118 18.54 -3.56 -31.34
CA GLU A 118 17.53 -3.66 -32.39
C GLU A 118 16.35 -2.71 -32.15
N SER A 119 15.74 -2.22 -33.23
CA SER A 119 14.55 -1.38 -33.14
C SER A 119 13.34 -2.21 -32.70
N ILE A 120 12.57 -1.68 -31.74
CA ILE A 120 11.36 -2.34 -31.27
C ILE A 120 10.27 -2.21 -32.33
N ALA A 121 9.81 -3.33 -32.86
CA ALA A 121 8.72 -3.35 -33.82
C ALA A 121 7.42 -2.80 -33.21
N SER A 122 6.61 -2.11 -34.02
CA SER A 122 5.38 -1.45 -33.54
C SER A 122 4.39 -2.42 -32.89
N PHE A 123 4.33 -3.67 -33.35
CA PHE A 123 3.49 -4.70 -32.75
C PHE A 123 3.96 -5.16 -31.37
N VAL A 124 5.20 -4.86 -30.96
CA VAL A 124 5.68 -5.17 -29.60
C VAL A 124 5.28 -4.08 -28.62
N LYS A 125 5.14 -2.85 -29.11
CA LYS A 125 4.84 -1.67 -28.32
C LYS A 125 3.39 -1.69 -27.83
N GLY A 126 3.20 -1.57 -26.52
CA GLY A 126 1.88 -1.63 -25.89
C GLY A 126 1.39 -3.05 -25.63
N ASN A 127 2.12 -4.08 -26.06
CA ASN A 127 1.80 -5.46 -25.75
C ASN A 127 2.49 -5.95 -24.47
N SER A 128 1.86 -6.94 -23.84
CA SER A 128 2.31 -7.55 -22.60
C SER A 128 2.99 -8.88 -22.86
N TYR A 129 4.16 -9.06 -22.26
CA TYR A 129 4.95 -10.29 -22.41
C TYR A 129 5.35 -10.81 -21.04
N LYS A 130 5.52 -12.13 -20.94
CA LYS A 130 6.01 -12.77 -19.72
C LYS A 130 7.53 -12.58 -19.64
N ILE A 131 8.06 -12.30 -18.47
CA ILE A 131 9.50 -12.24 -18.24
C ILE A 131 10.06 -13.66 -18.17
N LYS A 132 11.02 -13.98 -19.03
CA LYS A 132 11.78 -15.23 -18.99
C LYS A 132 13.04 -15.10 -18.14
N GLN A 133 13.71 -13.95 -18.16
CA GLN A 133 14.90 -13.67 -17.36
C GLN A 133 14.94 -12.21 -16.88
N VAL A 134 15.53 -11.99 -15.70
CA VAL A 134 15.74 -10.66 -15.13
C VAL A 134 17.24 -10.47 -14.90
N LYS A 135 17.81 -9.42 -15.50
CA LYS A 135 19.15 -8.90 -15.18
C LYS A 135 19.03 -7.61 -14.38
N SER A 136 20.15 -7.02 -13.98
CA SER A 136 20.17 -5.78 -13.20
C SER A 136 19.47 -4.62 -13.93
N ASP A 137 19.75 -4.42 -15.22
CA ASP A 137 19.27 -3.29 -16.04
C ASP A 137 18.13 -3.64 -17.01
N ARG A 138 17.97 -4.93 -17.35
CA ARG A 138 17.10 -5.40 -18.44
C ARG A 138 16.33 -6.68 -18.08
N VAL A 139 15.27 -6.97 -18.83
CA VAL A 139 14.44 -8.16 -18.71
C VAL A 139 14.29 -8.82 -20.08
N LEU A 140 14.38 -10.15 -20.13
CA LEU A 140 14.12 -10.93 -21.34
C LEU A 140 12.63 -11.25 -21.40
N LEU A 141 11.99 -10.89 -22.51
CA LEU A 141 10.57 -11.14 -22.71
C LEU A 141 10.34 -12.41 -23.52
N ASP A 142 9.56 -13.31 -22.96
CA ASP A 142 9.05 -14.54 -23.57
C ASP A 142 8.05 -14.17 -24.67
N GLY A 143 8.18 -14.80 -25.85
CA GLY A 143 7.45 -14.48 -27.07
C GLY A 143 8.26 -13.69 -28.11
N ILE A 144 8.99 -12.65 -27.68
CA ILE A 144 9.85 -11.85 -28.58
C ILE A 144 11.33 -12.19 -28.46
N MET A 145 11.71 -12.98 -27.45
CA MET A 145 13.10 -13.41 -27.16
C MET A 145 14.13 -12.28 -27.17
N SER A 146 13.70 -11.07 -26.81
CA SER A 146 14.53 -9.88 -26.84
C SER A 146 14.59 -9.20 -25.48
N TRP A 147 15.75 -8.59 -25.20
CA TRP A 147 15.99 -7.89 -23.95
C TRP A 147 15.37 -6.50 -24.00
N VAL A 148 14.50 -6.18 -23.04
CA VAL A 148 13.91 -4.84 -22.88
C VAL A 148 14.44 -4.20 -21.61
N ARG A 149 14.71 -2.88 -21.64
CA ARG A 149 15.15 -2.16 -20.44
C ARG A 149 14.02 -2.10 -19.43
N LYS A 150 14.37 -2.21 -18.14
CA LYS A 150 13.42 -2.05 -17.03
C LYS A 150 12.72 -0.68 -17.01
N SER A 151 13.35 0.34 -17.61
CA SER A 151 12.78 1.67 -17.81
C SER A 151 11.66 1.69 -18.85
N ASP A 152 11.70 0.77 -19.81
CA ASP A 152 10.84 0.74 -20.99
C ASP A 152 9.66 -0.23 -20.82
N VAL A 153 9.52 -0.80 -19.63
CA VAL A 153 8.41 -1.66 -19.22
C VAL A 153 7.75 -1.17 -17.94
N TYR A 154 6.48 -1.52 -17.75
CA TYR A 154 5.72 -1.29 -16.52
C TYR A 154 4.88 -2.50 -16.13
#